data_AF-A0A1C5XFP3-F1
#
_entry.id   AF-A0A1C5XFP3-F1
#
_cell.length_a   1.000
_cell.length_b   1.000
_cell.length_c   1.000
_cell.angle_alpha   90.00
_cell.angle_beta   90.00
_cell.angle_gamma   90.00
#
_symmetry.space_group_name_H-M   'P 1'
#
loop_
_entity.id
_entity.type
_entity.pdbx_description
1 polymer ?
#
loop_
_entity_poly.entity_id
_entity_poly.type
_entity_poly.pdbx_seq_one_letter_code
_entity_poly.pdbx_strand_id
1 'polypeptide(L)' 'MQIFADADACPVVGIVEKVAKEHNLPVTLLCDTNHVLSSDYSEVIVVGAGADAVDYKLISICHKGDIVV' A
#
# COMPACT_ATOMS: atom_id res chain seq x y z
N MET A 1 6.66 9.08 -8.67
CA MET A 1 7.23 8.75 -7.35
C MET A 1 6.12 8.87 -6.33
N GLN A 2 5.58 7.71 -6.01
CA GLN A 2 4.63 7.47 -4.94
C GLN A 2 5.05 6.20 -4.21
N ILE A 3 4.47 5.95 -3.04
CA ILE A 3 4.76 4.77 -2.23
C ILE A 3 3.60 3.80 -2.36
N PHE A 4 3.90 2.57 -2.78
CA PHE A 4 2.99 1.44 -2.66
C PHE A 4 3.46 0.59 -1.49
N ALA A 5 2.59 0.34 -0.53
CA ALA A 5 2.90 -0.52 0.61
C ALA A 5 1.98 -1.74 0.61
N ASP A 6 2.57 -2.92 0.80
CA ASP A 6 1.82 -4.10 1.16
C ASP A 6 1.32 -3.95 2.61
N ALA A 7 0.01 -3.75 2.73
CA ALA A 7 -0.69 -3.59 3.99
C ALA A 7 -1.40 -4.88 4.42
N ASP A 8 -1.24 -5.98 3.68
CA ASP A 8 -1.85 -7.26 4.02
C ASP A 8 -1.21 -7.83 5.30
N ALA A 9 -1.97 -7.84 6.38
CA ALA A 9 -1.51 -8.19 7.72
C ALA A 9 -0.26 -7.42 8.22
N CYS A 10 0.05 -6.23 7.68
CA CYS A 10 1.22 -5.44 8.08
C CYS A 10 0.92 -4.54 9.29
N PRO A 11 1.53 -4.77 10.48
CA PRO A 11 1.21 -4.01 11.69
C PRO A 11 1.85 -2.61 11.72
N VAL A 12 2.74 -2.28 10.77
CA VAL A 12 3.60 -1.09 10.81
C VAL A 12 3.35 -0.09 9.67
N VAL A 13 2.21 -0.19 8.99
CA VAL A 13 1.82 0.74 7.91
C VAL A 13 1.84 2.22 8.35
N GLY A 14 1.57 2.49 9.63
CA GLY A 14 1.62 3.86 10.17
C GLY A 14 3.01 4.51 10.14
N ILE A 15 4.09 3.70 10.12
CA ILE A 15 5.45 4.23 9.95
C ILE A 15 5.63 4.77 8.53
N VAL A 16 5.14 4.03 7.52
CA VAL A 16 5.19 4.45 6.12
C VAL A 16 4.42 5.76 5.95
N GLU A 17 3.19 5.84 6.47
CA GLU A 17 2.39 7.05 6.37
C GLU A 17 3.04 8.26 7.06
N LYS A 18 3.63 8.06 8.24
CA LYS A 18 4.30 9.13 8.96
C LYS A 18 5.45 9.71 8.14
N VAL A 19 6.34 8.85 7.64
CA VAL A 19 7.50 9.29 6.83
C VAL A 19 7.03 9.91 5.52
N ALA A 20 6.02 9.32 4.87
CA ALA A 20 5.46 9.86 3.64
C ALA A 20 4.87 11.26 3.82
N LYS A 21 4.16 11.51 4.94
CA LYS A 21 3.63 12.83 5.31
C LYS A 21 4.75 13.86 5.46
N GLU A 22 5.84 13.51 6.15
CA GLU A 22 7.01 14.40 6.33
C GLU A 22 7.65 14.80 4.98
N HIS A 23 7.60 13.91 3.99
CA HIS A 23 8.13 14.12 2.64
C HIS A 23 7.08 14.57 1.60
N ASN A 24 5.81 14.74 2.00
CA ASN A 24 4.68 15.04 1.11
C ASN A 24 4.57 14.07 -0.09
N LEU A 25 4.81 12.78 0.15
CA LEU A 25 4.69 11.73 -0.87
C LEU A 25 3.36 10.99 -0.75
N PRO A 26 2.62 10.78 -1.84
CA PRO A 26 1.39 9.99 -1.80
C PRO A 26 1.69 8.52 -1.47
N VAL A 27 0.77 7.91 -0.72
CA VAL A 27 0.82 6.50 -0.30
C VAL A 27 -0.44 5.79 -0.75
N THR A 28 -0.26 4.61 -1.32
CA THR A 28 -1.34 3.68 -1.63
C THR A 28 -1.06 2.37 -0.89
N LEU A 29 -1.97 1.99 0.00
CA LEU A 29 -1.95 0.74 0.75
C LEU A 29 -2.70 -0.32 -0.05
N LEU A 30 -2.10 -1.50 -0.19
CA LEU A 30 -2.75 -2.65 -0.81
C LEU A 30 -3.04 -3.71 0.25
N CYS A 31 -4.25 -4.23 0.29
CA CYS A 31 -4.62 -5.31 1.20
C CYS A 31 -5.65 -6.23 0.57
N ASP A 32 -5.77 -7.45 1.11
CA ASP A 32 -6.80 -8.39 0.66
C ASP A 32 -8.17 -8.08 1.30
N THR A 33 -9.19 -8.84 0.90
CA THR A 33 -10.54 -8.71 1.47
C THR A 33 -10.67 -9.17 2.92
N ASN A 34 -9.66 -9.85 3.49
CA ASN A 34 -9.67 -10.33 4.86
C ASN A 34 -9.26 -9.22 5.84
N HIS A 35 -8.48 -8.24 5.38
CA HIS A 35 -8.02 -7.10 6.16
C HIS A 35 -8.61 -5.80 5.60
N VAL A 36 -9.81 -5.42 6.04
CA VAL A 36 -10.41 -4.13 5.65
C VAL A 36 -9.69 -3.00 6.39
N LEU A 37 -8.80 -2.30 5.69
CA LEU A 37 -8.10 -1.12 6.18
C LEU A 37 -8.83 0.18 5.79
N SER A 38 -8.72 1.18 6.66
CA SER A 38 -9.12 2.56 6.37
C SER A 38 -7.98 3.50 6.75
N SER A 39 -7.70 4.48 5.90
CA SER A 39 -6.72 5.53 6.19
C SER A 39 -7.29 6.91 5.84
N ASP A 40 -6.95 7.90 6.67
CA ASP A 40 -7.26 9.32 6.43
C ASP A 40 -6.25 10.01 5.50
N TYR A 41 -5.15 9.32 5.17
CA TYR A 41 -4.05 9.87 4.39
C TYR A 41 -3.78 9.11 3.10
N SER A 42 -3.75 7.78 3.21
CA SER A 42 -3.40 6.90 2.11
C SER A 42 -4.63 6.48 1.32
N GLU A 43 -4.47 6.29 0.02
CA GLU A 43 -5.45 5.55 -0.76
C GLU A 43 -5.37 4.07 -0.37
N VAL A 44 -6.51 3.38 -0.28
CA VAL A 44 -6.56 1.95 0.03
C VAL A 44 -7.13 1.20 -1.16
N ILE A 45 -6.36 0.28 -1.71
CA ILE A 45 -6.78 -0.63 -2.78
C ILE A 45 -6.98 -2.02 -2.17
N VAL A 46 -8.24 -2.46 -2.12
CA VAL A 46 -8.59 -3.81 -1.71
C VAL A 46 -8.57 -4.74 -2.92
N VAL A 47 -7.82 -5.83 -2.83
CA VAL A 47 -7.79 -6.89 -3.85
C VAL A 47 -8.52 -8.13 -3.38
N GLY A 48 -8.99 -8.96 -4.31
CA GLY A 48 -9.62 -10.23 -3.96
C GLY A 48 -8.65 -11.15 -3.23
N ALA A 49 -9.15 -11.94 -2.28
CA ALA A 49 -8.34 -12.94 -1.58
C ALA A 49 -7.74 -13.96 -2.56
N GLY A 50 -6.47 -14.27 -2.37
CA GLY A 50 -5.71 -15.22 -3.19
C GLY A 50 -4.23 -15.16 -2.85
N ALA A 51 -3.52 -16.26 -3.08
CA ALA A 51 -2.07 -16.28 -2.90
C ALA A 51 -1.43 -15.21 -3.79
N ASP A 52 -0.55 -14.39 -3.19
CA ASP A 52 0.21 -13.33 -3.84
C ASP A 52 -0.67 -12.27 -4.57
N ALA A 53 -1.98 -12.19 -4.25
CA ALA A 53 -2.90 -11.30 -4.96
C ALA A 53 -2.52 -9.82 -4.85
N VAL A 54 -2.02 -9.43 -3.67
CA VAL A 54 -1.50 -8.09 -3.41
C VAL A 54 -0.23 -7.83 -4.23
N ASP A 55 0.71 -8.78 -4.24
CA ASP A 55 1.94 -8.68 -5.03
C ASP A 55 1.66 -8.50 -6.52
N TYR A 56 0.79 -9.34 -7.09
CA TYR A 56 0.42 -9.24 -8.51
C TYR A 56 -0.22 -7.89 -8.82
N LYS A 57 -1.08 -7.39 -7.93
CA LYS A 57 -1.66 -6.06 -8.11
C LYS A 57 -0.59 -4.98 -8.06
N LEU A 58 0.31 -5.06 -7.10
CA LEU A 58 1.40 -4.10 -6.90
C LEU A 58 2.29 -4.02 -8.15
N ILE A 59 2.75 -5.17 -8.65
CA ILE A 59 3.57 -5.27 -9.87
C ILE A 59 2.84 -4.71 -11.09
N SER A 60 1.51 -4.84 -11.15
CA SER A 60 0.71 -4.34 -12.28
C SER A 60 0.52 -2.82 -12.32
N ILE A 61 0.72 -2.12 -11.20
CA ILE A 61 0.44 -0.67 -11.07
C ILE A 61 1.68 0.17 -10.79
N CYS A 62 2.77 -0.43 -10.30
CA CYS A 62 3.98 0.30 -9.99
C CYS A 62 4.74 0.68 -11.27
N HIS A 63 5.37 1.86 -11.26
CA HIS A 63 6.16 2.34 -12.37
C HIS A 63 7.59 2.66 -11.94
N LYS A 64 8.49 2.78 -12.93
CA LYS A 64 9.89 3.17 -12.66
C LYS A 64 9.93 4.50 -11.89
N GLY A 65 10.60 4.49 -10.74
CA GLY A 65 10.74 5.66 -9.87
C GLY A 65 9.69 5.74 -8.76
N ASP A 66 8.81 4.73 -8.64
CA ASP A 66 8.00 4.52 -7.44
C ASP A 66 8.76 3.70 -6.39
N ILE A 67 8.28 3.76 -5.15
CA ILE A 67 8.84 3.05 -4.00
C ILE A 67 7.84 1.97 -3.61
N VAL A 68 8.35 0.75 -3.41
CA VAL A 68 7.56 -0.41 -2.98
C VAL A 68 8.08 -0.85 -1.62
N VAL A 69 7.18 -1.00 -0.66
CA VAL A 69 7.49 -1.37 0.74
C VAL A 69 6.68 -2.58 1.16
#